data_AF-A0A1S6Q3T5-F1
#
_entry.id   AF-A0A1S6Q3T5-F1
#
_cell.length_a   1.000
_cell.length_b   1.000
_cell.length_c   1.000
_cell.angle_alpha   90.00
_cell.angle_beta   90.00
_cell.angle_gamma   90.00
#
_symmetry.space_group_name_H-M   'P 1'
#
loop_
_entity.id
_entity.type
_entity.pdbx_description
1 polymer ?
#
loop_
_entity_poly.entity_id
_entity_poly.type
_entity_poly.pdbx_seq_one_letter_code
_entity_poly.pdbx_strand_id
1 'polypeptide(L)'
;FRVQYNSALGPYKGGLRFHPSVNLSILKFLGFEQILKNSLTTLPMGGGKGGSDFDPKGKSDNEVMRFCQSFMTELQRHVGADTDVPAGDIGVGAREIGYLYGQYKRLRNEFTGVLTGKNVKWGGSFIRPEATGYGAVYFLEEMCKDNNTVIRGKNVLLSGSGNVAQFACEKLLQLGAKVLTFSDSNGTIVDKDGFNEEKLDHLKYLKNEKRGRVSEFKDKYPGVMYYEGKKPWECFEGQVDCIMPCA
;
A
#
# COMPACT_ATOMS: atom_id res chain seq x y z
N PHE A 1 -6.20 -16.04 10.74
CA PHE A 1 -6.67 -16.68 9.47
C PHE A 1 -5.55 -16.74 8.43
N ARG A 2 -5.52 -17.81 7.63
CA ARG A 2 -4.78 -17.87 6.36
C ARG A 2 -5.61 -18.64 5.33
N VAL A 3 -6.07 -17.95 4.28
CA VAL A 3 -6.85 -18.49 3.17
C VAL A 3 -5.89 -18.74 2.01
N GLN A 4 -5.53 -20.00 1.79
CA GLN A 4 -4.75 -20.47 0.66
C GLN A 4 -5.72 -20.84 -0.46
N TYR A 5 -5.92 -19.91 -1.41
CA TYR A 5 -7.10 -19.95 -2.28
C TYR A 5 -6.87 -20.77 -3.55
N ASN A 6 -5.77 -20.51 -4.27
CA ASN A 6 -5.42 -21.23 -5.49
C ASN A 6 -3.90 -21.24 -5.70
N SER A 7 -3.34 -22.38 -6.08
CA SER A 7 -1.90 -22.57 -6.33
C SER A 7 -1.57 -23.03 -7.76
N ALA A 8 -2.50 -22.84 -8.72
CA ALA A 8 -2.33 -23.38 -10.08
C ALA A 8 -1.12 -22.81 -10.83
N LEU A 9 -0.77 -21.54 -10.58
CA LEU A 9 0.37 -20.88 -11.22
C LEU A 9 1.66 -20.88 -10.37
N GLY A 10 1.59 -21.36 -9.11
CA GLY A 10 2.71 -21.33 -8.18
C GLY A 10 2.28 -21.22 -6.71
N PRO A 11 3.22 -20.96 -5.78
CA PRO A 11 2.94 -20.83 -4.35
C PRO A 11 1.86 -19.79 -4.05
N TYR A 12 1.08 -20.01 -2.98
CA TYR A 12 0.08 -19.04 -2.57
C TYR A 12 0.74 -17.69 -2.28
N LYS A 13 0.17 -16.60 -2.82
CA LYS A 13 0.73 -15.27 -2.63
C LYS A 13 -0.34 -14.28 -2.23
N GLY A 14 -0.11 -13.59 -1.11
CA GLY A 14 -0.88 -12.41 -0.74
C GLY A 14 -0.72 -11.98 0.71
N GLY A 15 -1.10 -10.72 0.95
CA GLY A 15 -0.83 -10.00 2.19
C GLY A 15 -1.51 -10.54 3.45
N LEU A 16 -1.02 -10.09 4.59
CA LEU A 16 -1.61 -10.25 5.92
C LEU A 16 -2.21 -8.91 6.37
N ARG A 17 -3.48 -8.90 6.79
CA ARG A 17 -4.17 -7.70 7.29
C ARG A 17 -4.44 -7.80 8.79
N PHE A 18 -4.04 -6.80 9.56
CA PHE A 18 -4.38 -6.66 10.99
C PHE A 18 -5.31 -5.46 11.15
N HIS A 19 -6.61 -5.72 11.32
CA HIS A 19 -7.62 -4.67 11.44
C HIS A 19 -8.86 -5.23 12.16
N PRO A 20 -9.51 -4.48 13.06
CA PRO A 20 -10.65 -4.97 13.85
C PRO A 20 -11.86 -5.46 13.04
N SER A 21 -11.98 -5.04 11.78
CA SER A 21 -13.05 -5.54 10.89
C SER A 21 -12.76 -6.90 10.25
N VAL A 22 -11.53 -7.42 10.34
CA VAL A 22 -11.13 -8.65 9.65
C VAL A 22 -11.99 -9.83 10.09
N ASN A 23 -12.57 -10.51 9.11
CA ASN A 23 -13.28 -11.77 9.28
C ASN A 23 -13.02 -12.67 8.07
N LEU A 24 -13.50 -13.91 8.11
CA LEU A 24 -13.28 -14.88 7.04
C LEU A 24 -13.86 -14.42 5.69
N SER A 25 -15.02 -13.75 5.69
CA SER A 25 -15.66 -13.25 4.46
C SER A 25 -14.76 -12.24 3.74
N ILE A 26 -14.25 -11.24 4.47
CA ILE A 26 -13.33 -10.23 3.92
C ILE A 26 -12.06 -10.89 3.37
N LEU A 27 -11.48 -11.85 4.10
CA LEU A 27 -10.25 -12.50 3.65
C LEU A 27 -10.48 -13.41 2.44
N LYS A 28 -11.65 -14.05 2.31
CA LYS A 28 -12.02 -14.77 1.09
C LYS A 28 -12.20 -13.83 -0.09
N PHE A 29 -12.90 -12.71 0.11
CA PHE A 29 -13.05 -11.69 -0.93
C PHE A 29 -11.68 -11.22 -1.45
N LEU A 30 -10.81 -10.77 -0.55
CA LEU A 30 -9.46 -10.30 -0.91
C LEU A 30 -8.59 -11.41 -1.49
N GLY A 31 -8.70 -12.64 -0.98
CA GLY A 31 -7.94 -13.79 -1.47
C GLY A 31 -8.36 -14.23 -2.87
N PHE A 32 -9.66 -14.11 -3.20
CA PHE A 32 -10.19 -14.42 -4.52
C PHE A 32 -9.67 -13.43 -5.57
N GLU A 33 -9.76 -12.12 -5.31
CA GLU A 33 -9.21 -11.10 -6.23
C GLU A 33 -7.70 -11.26 -6.41
N GLN A 34 -6.99 -11.69 -5.36
CA GLN A 34 -5.55 -11.90 -5.41
C GLN A 34 -5.14 -12.99 -6.42
N ILE A 35 -5.99 -13.99 -6.68
CA ILE A 35 -5.73 -15.01 -7.71
C ILE A 35 -5.61 -14.34 -9.08
N LEU A 36 -6.63 -13.59 -9.47
CA LEU A 36 -6.71 -12.93 -10.77
C LEU A 36 -5.62 -11.87 -10.91
N LYS A 37 -5.43 -11.06 -9.86
CA LYS A 37 -4.38 -10.05 -9.83
C LYS A 37 -3.00 -10.66 -10.04
N ASN A 38 -2.69 -11.77 -9.37
CA ASN A 38 -1.39 -12.42 -9.49
C ASN A 38 -1.22 -13.09 -10.86
N SER A 39 -2.28 -13.68 -11.41
CA SER A 39 -2.27 -14.27 -12.75
C SER A 39 -1.90 -13.25 -13.84
N LEU A 40 -2.30 -11.99 -13.69
CA LEU A 40 -2.00 -10.92 -14.65
C LEU A 40 -0.55 -10.42 -14.60
N THR A 41 0.23 -10.80 -13.59
CA THR A 41 1.62 -10.32 -13.43
C THR A 41 2.64 -11.04 -14.30
N THR A 42 2.22 -12.11 -15.00
CA THR A 42 3.09 -13.06 -15.73
C THR A 42 4.11 -13.82 -14.86
N LEU A 43 4.06 -13.68 -13.53
CA LEU A 43 4.92 -14.39 -12.59
C LEU A 43 4.24 -15.64 -12.02
N PRO A 44 5.00 -16.67 -11.60
CA PRO A 44 4.45 -17.92 -11.09
C PRO A 44 3.94 -17.76 -9.65
N MET A 45 2.76 -17.15 -9.49
CA MET A 45 2.16 -16.86 -8.19
C MET A 45 0.71 -17.33 -8.15
N GLY A 46 0.39 -18.19 -7.18
CA GLY A 46 -0.99 -18.48 -6.79
C GLY A 46 -1.64 -17.31 -6.04
N GLY A 47 -2.85 -17.49 -5.52
CA GLY A 47 -3.59 -16.48 -4.76
C GLY A 47 -3.87 -16.91 -3.32
N GLY A 48 -3.68 -16.00 -2.37
CA GLY A 48 -4.06 -16.20 -0.97
C GLY A 48 -4.20 -14.89 -0.21
N LYS A 49 -4.74 -14.97 1.00
CA LYS A 49 -4.81 -13.82 1.93
C LYS A 49 -4.83 -14.30 3.37
N GLY A 50 -4.35 -13.50 4.31
CA GLY A 50 -4.48 -13.81 5.72
C GLY A 50 -4.62 -12.58 6.59
N GLY A 51 -4.69 -12.79 7.89
CA GLY A 51 -4.84 -11.70 8.83
C GLY A 51 -5.42 -12.10 10.18
N SER A 52 -5.67 -11.08 10.99
CA SER A 52 -6.34 -11.15 12.29
C SER A 52 -7.19 -9.90 12.47
N ASP A 53 -8.24 -10.04 13.27
CA ASP A 53 -9.01 -8.95 13.89
C ASP A 53 -8.23 -8.13 14.93
N PHE A 54 -6.94 -8.41 15.13
CA PHE A 54 -6.06 -7.62 15.98
C PHE A 54 -5.98 -6.17 15.48
N ASP A 55 -6.25 -5.23 16.37
CA ASP A 55 -6.09 -3.80 16.11
C ASP A 55 -4.70 -3.31 16.56
N PRO A 56 -3.78 -3.00 15.62
CA PRO A 56 -2.46 -2.47 15.95
C PRO A 56 -2.51 -1.01 16.44
N LYS A 57 -3.63 -0.29 16.26
CA LYS A 57 -3.76 1.09 16.71
C LYS A 57 -3.73 1.17 18.24
N GLY A 58 -2.97 2.14 18.74
CA GLY A 58 -2.76 2.33 20.18
C GLY A 58 -1.88 1.28 20.85
N LYS A 59 -1.27 0.35 20.10
CA LYS A 59 -0.36 -0.67 20.65
C LYS A 59 1.09 -0.19 20.58
N SER A 60 1.85 -0.49 21.62
CA SER A 60 3.30 -0.32 21.65
C SER A 60 4.00 -1.29 20.70
N ASP A 61 5.25 -0.97 20.32
CA ASP A 61 6.08 -1.85 19.49
C ASP A 61 6.25 -3.24 20.12
N ASN A 62 6.37 -3.31 21.45
CA ASN A 62 6.51 -4.56 22.19
C ASN A 62 5.24 -5.42 22.13
N GLU A 63 4.05 -4.82 22.22
CA GLU A 63 2.78 -5.55 22.08
C GLU A 63 2.62 -6.10 20.66
N VAL A 64 2.92 -5.29 19.64
CA VAL A 64 2.86 -5.71 18.25
C VAL A 64 3.88 -6.82 17.96
N MET A 65 5.10 -6.73 18.52
CA MET A 65 6.11 -7.78 18.39
C MET A 65 5.64 -9.10 19.00
N ARG A 66 5.13 -9.08 20.25
CA ARG A 66 4.58 -10.28 20.91
C ARG A 66 3.42 -10.88 20.12
N PHE A 67 2.53 -10.04 19.60
CA PHE A 67 1.43 -10.49 18.74
C PHE A 67 1.95 -11.16 17.46
N CYS A 68 2.88 -10.54 16.74
CA CYS A 68 3.46 -11.11 15.52
C CYS A 68 4.17 -12.45 15.81
N GLN A 69 4.88 -12.55 16.93
CA GLN A 69 5.52 -13.80 17.35
C GLN A 69 4.50 -14.90 17.65
N SER A 70 3.43 -14.58 18.38
CA SER A 70 2.33 -15.53 18.65
C SER A 70 1.66 -15.98 17.34
N PHE A 71 1.32 -15.02 16.47
CA PHE A 71 0.72 -15.28 15.16
C PHE A 71 1.60 -16.20 14.28
N MET A 72 2.90 -15.91 14.19
CA MET A 72 3.83 -16.71 13.40
C MET A 72 4.15 -18.07 14.01
N THR A 73 4.01 -18.22 15.34
CA THR A 73 4.18 -19.52 16.01
C THR A 73 3.21 -20.56 15.46
N GLU A 74 1.99 -20.15 15.12
CA GLU A 74 1.05 -21.02 14.40
C GLU A 74 1.25 -20.97 12.89
N LEU A 75 1.37 -19.78 12.28
CA LEU A 75 1.40 -19.65 10.82
C LEU A 75 2.56 -20.40 10.16
N GLN A 76 3.74 -20.49 10.82
CA GLN A 76 4.96 -21.04 10.21
C GLN A 76 4.79 -22.43 9.61
N ARG A 77 3.93 -23.28 10.19
CA ARG A 77 3.74 -24.66 9.71
C ARG A 77 2.93 -24.73 8.41
N HIS A 78 2.32 -23.62 8.01
CA HIS A 78 1.45 -23.50 6.83
C HIS A 78 2.09 -22.67 5.71
N VAL A 79 3.26 -22.06 5.96
CA VAL A 79 3.93 -21.17 5.00
C VAL A 79 5.37 -21.61 4.71
N GLY A 80 5.85 -21.29 3.52
CA GLY A 80 7.15 -21.73 3.03
C GLY A 80 7.44 -21.14 1.66
N ALA A 81 8.71 -21.11 1.28
CA ALA A 81 9.16 -20.48 0.03
C ALA A 81 8.42 -21.01 -1.21
N ASP A 82 8.15 -22.32 -1.24
CA ASP A 82 7.46 -23.01 -2.34
C ASP A 82 6.02 -23.43 -1.99
N THR A 83 5.48 -22.93 -0.88
CA THR A 83 4.11 -23.26 -0.43
C THR A 83 3.23 -22.01 -0.40
N ASP A 84 3.58 -21.05 0.45
CA ASP A 84 2.80 -19.83 0.68
C ASP A 84 3.74 -18.72 1.15
N VAL A 85 3.73 -17.59 0.43
CA VAL A 85 4.62 -16.45 0.63
C VAL A 85 3.81 -15.19 0.99
N PRO A 86 3.52 -14.96 2.29
CA PRO A 86 2.78 -13.77 2.70
C PRO A 86 3.52 -12.43 2.44
N ALA A 87 2.79 -11.33 2.65
CA ALA A 87 3.28 -9.96 2.50
C ALA A 87 2.59 -9.02 3.51
N GLY A 88 2.97 -7.74 3.50
CA GLY A 88 2.24 -6.70 4.22
C GLY A 88 0.90 -6.35 3.58
N ASP A 89 0.00 -5.78 4.38
CA ASP A 89 -1.29 -5.18 4.01
C ASP A 89 -1.67 -4.15 5.11
N ILE A 90 -2.92 -3.71 5.19
CA ILE A 90 -3.38 -2.79 6.25
C ILE A 90 -3.05 -3.38 7.63
N GLY A 91 -2.34 -2.60 8.45
CA GLY A 91 -1.89 -3.01 9.79
C GLY A 91 -0.65 -3.92 9.82
N VAL A 92 -0.08 -4.28 8.66
CA VAL A 92 1.15 -5.10 8.54
C VAL A 92 2.13 -4.39 7.61
N GLY A 93 2.96 -3.53 8.20
CA GLY A 93 4.03 -2.81 7.51
C GLY A 93 5.38 -3.52 7.62
N ALA A 94 6.46 -2.77 7.33
CA ALA A 94 7.83 -3.29 7.39
C ALA A 94 8.22 -3.75 8.80
N ARG A 95 7.71 -3.08 9.84
CA ARG A 95 7.90 -3.43 11.26
C ARG A 95 7.35 -4.83 11.56
N GLU A 96 6.08 -5.07 11.23
CA GLU A 96 5.42 -6.35 11.45
C GLU A 96 6.07 -7.46 10.62
N ILE A 97 6.40 -7.19 9.34
CA ILE A 97 7.12 -8.17 8.50
C ILE A 97 8.47 -8.55 9.11
N GLY A 98 9.19 -7.60 9.72
CA GLY A 98 10.42 -7.88 10.46
C GLY A 98 10.20 -8.81 11.65
N TYR A 99 9.20 -8.55 12.49
CA TYR A 99 8.88 -9.40 13.64
C TYR A 99 8.40 -10.80 13.22
N LEU A 100 7.53 -10.87 12.21
CA LEU A 100 7.04 -12.12 11.63
C LEU A 100 8.18 -12.95 11.04
N TYR A 101 9.06 -12.33 10.25
CA TYR A 101 10.20 -13.01 9.65
C TYR A 101 11.21 -13.49 10.70
N GLY A 102 11.48 -12.67 11.72
CA GLY A 102 12.35 -13.03 12.84
C GLY A 102 11.85 -14.27 13.58
N GLN A 103 10.54 -14.34 13.87
CA GLN A 103 9.94 -15.51 14.51
C GLN A 103 9.93 -16.74 13.60
N TYR A 104 9.61 -16.58 12.31
CA TYR A 104 9.67 -17.68 11.35
C TYR A 104 11.08 -18.28 11.31
N LYS A 105 12.10 -17.44 11.14
CA LYS A 105 13.51 -17.86 11.09
C LYS A 105 13.92 -18.59 12.37
N ARG A 106 13.48 -18.11 13.55
CA ARG A 106 13.76 -18.77 14.84
C ARG A 106 13.16 -20.17 14.91
N LEU A 107 11.92 -20.35 14.46
CA LEU A 107 11.18 -21.61 14.59
C LEU A 107 11.57 -22.65 13.53
N ARG A 108 11.79 -22.19 12.30
CA ARG A 108 12.17 -23.04 11.17
C ARG A 108 13.67 -23.28 11.05
N ASN A 109 14.46 -22.47 11.74
CA ASN A 109 15.92 -22.48 11.68
C ASN A 109 16.48 -22.33 10.25
N GLU A 110 15.85 -21.48 9.44
CA GLU A 110 16.25 -21.25 8.04
C GLU A 110 16.09 -19.78 7.63
N PHE A 111 16.98 -19.31 6.75
CA PHE A 111 16.87 -18.01 6.11
C PHE A 111 16.41 -18.19 4.67
N THR A 112 15.13 -17.90 4.39
CA THR A 112 14.51 -18.19 3.08
C THR A 112 13.47 -17.14 2.68
N GLY A 113 13.00 -17.20 1.44
CA GLY A 113 12.06 -16.27 0.81
C GLY A 113 10.59 -16.37 1.28
N VAL A 114 10.30 -16.72 2.54
CA VAL A 114 8.91 -16.97 2.98
C VAL A 114 8.04 -15.70 3.11
N LEU A 115 8.64 -14.52 3.20
CA LEU A 115 7.92 -13.25 3.26
C LEU A 115 8.49 -12.26 2.25
N THR A 116 7.58 -11.50 1.62
CA THR A 116 7.90 -10.32 0.81
C THR A 116 7.63 -9.03 1.59
N GLY A 117 8.25 -7.92 1.17
CA GLY A 117 8.23 -6.66 1.93
C GLY A 117 9.27 -6.60 3.06
N LYS A 118 10.30 -7.44 2.98
CA LYS A 118 11.46 -7.44 3.87
C LYS A 118 12.27 -6.15 3.69
N ASN A 119 13.07 -5.79 4.69
CA ASN A 119 14.04 -4.70 4.53
C ASN A 119 15.20 -5.14 3.64
N VAL A 120 15.76 -4.23 2.84
CA VAL A 120 16.88 -4.49 1.92
C VAL A 120 18.10 -5.12 2.60
N LYS A 121 18.35 -4.82 3.88
CA LYS A 121 19.46 -5.38 4.66
C LYS A 121 19.35 -6.89 4.91
N TRP A 122 18.17 -7.48 4.73
CA TRP A 122 17.91 -8.90 5.00
C TRP A 122 16.95 -9.52 3.97
N GLY A 123 17.19 -9.26 2.68
CA GLY A 123 16.49 -9.91 1.57
C GLY A 123 15.23 -9.19 1.09
N GLY A 124 15.12 -7.90 1.37
CA GLY A 124 14.18 -6.99 0.71
C GLY A 124 14.64 -6.61 -0.69
N SER A 125 13.72 -6.09 -1.49
CA SER A 125 14.02 -5.58 -2.84
C SER A 125 13.90 -4.05 -2.85
N PHE A 126 14.76 -3.40 -3.64
CA PHE A 126 14.57 -2.00 -4.01
C PHE A 126 13.25 -1.82 -4.77
N ILE A 127 12.77 -0.58 -4.86
CA ILE A 127 11.48 -0.24 -5.50
C ILE A 127 10.26 -0.81 -4.75
N ARG A 128 10.41 -1.62 -3.69
CA ARG A 128 9.26 -2.20 -2.97
C ARG A 128 8.29 -1.13 -2.42
N PRO A 129 8.74 -0.04 -1.76
CA PRO A 129 7.83 1.04 -1.37
C PRO A 129 7.11 1.66 -2.57
N GLU A 130 7.83 1.90 -3.66
CA GLU A 130 7.36 2.61 -4.85
C GLU A 130 6.42 1.77 -5.73
N ALA A 131 6.61 0.45 -5.73
CA ALA A 131 6.14 -0.49 -6.76
C ALA A 131 4.65 -0.32 -7.13
N THR A 132 3.76 -0.23 -6.15
CA THR A 132 2.32 -0.14 -6.43
C THR A 132 1.93 1.22 -7.00
N GLY A 133 2.49 2.31 -6.45
CA GLY A 133 2.21 3.66 -6.94
C GLY A 133 2.78 3.87 -8.35
N TYR A 134 4.04 3.45 -8.55
CA TYR A 134 4.68 3.48 -9.84
C TYR A 134 3.96 2.62 -10.87
N GLY A 135 3.61 1.38 -10.51
CA GLY A 135 2.89 0.45 -11.39
C GLY A 135 1.53 0.99 -11.83
N ALA A 136 0.78 1.66 -10.94
CA ALA A 136 -0.49 2.29 -11.30
C ALA A 136 -0.29 3.43 -12.32
N VAL A 137 0.77 4.23 -12.17
CA VAL A 137 1.08 5.31 -13.11
C VAL A 137 1.62 4.77 -14.42
N TYR A 138 2.44 3.72 -14.41
CA TYR A 138 2.90 3.06 -15.63
C TYR A 138 1.73 2.46 -16.41
N PHE A 139 0.78 1.82 -15.73
CA PHE A 139 -0.43 1.31 -16.39
C PHE A 139 -1.26 2.44 -17.01
N LEU A 140 -1.42 3.56 -16.28
CA LEU A 140 -2.07 4.75 -16.81
C LEU A 140 -1.33 5.37 -18.01
N GLU A 141 0.00 5.35 -18.00
CA GLU A 141 0.82 5.82 -19.11
C GLU A 141 0.60 4.98 -20.36
N GLU A 142 0.56 3.65 -20.24
CA GLU A 142 0.21 2.75 -21.36
C GLU A 142 -1.21 3.00 -21.86
N MET A 143 -2.20 3.16 -20.96
CA MET A 143 -3.56 3.54 -21.35
C MET A 143 -3.60 4.87 -22.10
N CYS A 144 -2.77 5.85 -21.71
CA CYS A 144 -2.67 7.13 -22.43
C CYS A 144 -2.11 6.92 -23.85
N LYS A 145 -1.05 6.11 -23.99
CA LYS A 145 -0.43 5.78 -25.30
C LYS A 145 -1.45 5.12 -26.23
N ASP A 146 -2.20 4.14 -25.75
CA ASP A 146 -3.25 3.45 -26.51
C ASP A 146 -4.39 4.39 -26.96
N ASN A 147 -4.58 5.51 -26.27
CA ASN A 147 -5.56 6.55 -26.61
C ASN A 147 -4.92 7.77 -27.31
N ASN A 148 -3.72 7.63 -27.86
CA ASN A 148 -2.99 8.71 -28.56
C ASN A 148 -2.86 10.00 -27.74
N THR A 149 -2.66 9.86 -26.42
CA THR A 149 -2.44 10.99 -25.50
C THR A 149 -1.24 10.73 -24.60
N VAL A 150 -0.83 11.76 -23.85
CA VAL A 150 0.32 11.67 -22.92
C VAL A 150 -0.05 12.26 -21.58
N ILE A 151 0.57 11.76 -20.51
CA ILE A 151 0.27 12.18 -19.14
C ILE A 151 0.84 13.55 -18.77
N ARG A 152 1.86 14.02 -19.50
CA ARG A 152 2.51 15.32 -19.30
C ARG A 152 1.48 16.45 -19.40
N GLY A 153 1.45 17.32 -18.40
CA GLY A 153 0.54 18.47 -18.31
C GLY A 153 -0.88 18.13 -17.87
N LYS A 154 -1.24 16.85 -17.69
CA LYS A 154 -2.58 16.45 -17.23
C LYS A 154 -2.80 16.79 -15.76
N ASN A 155 -3.99 17.28 -15.44
CA ASN A 155 -4.49 17.50 -14.09
C ASN A 155 -4.98 16.17 -13.50
N VAL A 156 -4.35 15.73 -12.42
CA VAL A 156 -4.64 14.46 -11.75
C VAL A 156 -5.17 14.68 -10.35
N LEU A 157 -6.39 14.18 -10.09
CA LEU A 157 -6.93 14.07 -8.74
C LEU A 157 -6.53 12.73 -8.15
N LEU A 158 -5.79 12.76 -7.06
CA LEU A 158 -5.34 11.57 -6.34
C LEU A 158 -6.06 11.49 -5.00
N SER A 159 -6.63 10.32 -4.69
CA SER A 159 -7.20 10.06 -3.35
C SER A 159 -6.25 9.21 -2.51
N GLY A 160 -6.33 9.35 -1.19
CA GLY A 160 -5.43 8.69 -0.26
C GLY A 160 -4.16 9.51 -0.05
N SER A 161 -3.42 9.15 1.00
CA SER A 161 -2.17 9.79 1.41
C SER A 161 -1.17 8.78 1.99
N GLY A 162 -1.45 7.49 1.80
CA GLY A 162 -0.56 6.40 2.16
C GLY A 162 0.49 6.15 1.08
N ASN A 163 1.22 5.04 1.26
CA ASN A 163 2.33 4.64 0.40
C ASN A 163 2.00 4.66 -1.11
N VAL A 164 0.86 4.08 -1.52
CA VAL A 164 0.46 4.05 -2.95
C VAL A 164 0.29 5.47 -3.50
N ALA A 165 -0.45 6.32 -2.78
CA ALA A 165 -0.70 7.69 -3.17
C ALA A 165 0.57 8.54 -3.28
N GLN A 166 1.46 8.42 -2.29
CA GLN A 166 2.73 9.17 -2.25
C GLN A 166 3.62 8.84 -3.46
N PHE A 167 3.78 7.56 -3.78
CA PHE A 167 4.64 7.14 -4.89
C PHE A 167 3.97 7.25 -6.27
N ALA A 168 2.64 7.17 -6.34
CA ALA A 168 1.93 7.55 -7.55
C ALA A 168 2.15 9.05 -7.86
N CYS A 169 2.03 9.93 -6.86
CA CYS A 169 2.37 11.35 -7.03
C CYS A 169 3.81 11.54 -7.49
N GLU A 170 4.78 10.89 -6.83
CA GLU A 170 6.19 10.96 -7.22
C GLU A 170 6.41 10.62 -8.70
N LYS A 171 5.81 9.52 -9.18
CA LYS A 171 5.94 9.12 -10.58
C LYS A 171 5.23 10.09 -11.53
N LEU A 172 4.04 10.59 -11.14
CA LEU A 172 3.30 11.59 -11.92
C LEU A 172 4.10 12.88 -12.09
N LEU A 173 4.77 13.36 -11.03
CA LEU A 173 5.62 14.54 -11.08
C LEU A 173 6.82 14.33 -12.03
N GLN A 174 7.47 13.16 -11.95
CA GLN A 174 8.58 12.81 -12.86
C GLN A 174 8.14 12.80 -14.34
N LEU A 175 6.89 12.44 -14.63
CA LEU A 175 6.32 12.45 -15.97
C LEU A 175 5.73 13.82 -16.38
N GLY A 176 5.79 14.82 -15.49
CA GLY A 176 5.33 16.18 -15.74
C GLY A 176 3.81 16.36 -15.66
N ALA A 177 3.09 15.46 -14.96
CA ALA A 177 1.68 15.64 -14.65
C ALA A 177 1.49 16.57 -13.43
N LYS A 178 0.32 17.19 -13.33
CA LYS A 178 -0.03 18.10 -12.24
C LYS A 178 -0.94 17.39 -11.25
N VAL A 179 -0.39 16.96 -10.11
CA VAL A 179 -1.18 16.34 -9.03
C VAL A 179 -1.80 17.42 -8.17
N LEU A 180 -3.12 17.40 -8.01
CA LEU A 180 -3.87 18.51 -7.39
C LEU A 180 -4.43 18.18 -6.01
N THR A 181 -4.52 16.90 -5.64
CA THR A 181 -5.18 16.50 -4.39
C THR A 181 -4.48 15.35 -3.70
N PHE A 182 -4.67 15.29 -2.38
CA PHE A 182 -4.46 14.11 -1.55
C PHE A 182 -5.61 14.03 -0.55
N SER A 183 -5.93 12.83 -0.05
CA SER A 183 -6.97 12.67 0.97
C SER A 183 -6.59 11.69 2.08
N ASP A 184 -7.30 11.73 3.20
CA ASP A 184 -7.32 10.65 4.17
C ASP A 184 -8.74 10.39 4.66
N SER A 185 -8.90 9.61 5.72
CA SER A 185 -10.22 9.25 6.26
C SER A 185 -11.09 10.44 6.66
N ASN A 186 -10.49 11.62 6.88
CA ASN A 186 -11.17 12.79 7.43
C ASN A 186 -11.49 13.86 6.37
N GLY A 187 -10.85 13.82 5.19
CA GLY A 187 -11.08 14.83 4.17
C GLY A 187 -9.99 14.88 3.10
N THR A 188 -10.08 15.92 2.25
CA THR A 188 -9.19 16.13 1.09
C THR A 188 -8.49 17.48 1.19
N ILE A 189 -7.20 17.51 0.85
CA ILE A 189 -6.47 18.74 0.56
C ILE A 189 -6.42 18.98 -0.96
N VAL A 190 -6.59 20.23 -1.36
CA VAL A 190 -6.58 20.69 -2.76
C VAL A 190 -5.56 21.79 -2.94
N ASP A 191 -4.68 21.61 -3.90
CA ASP A 191 -3.70 22.59 -4.33
C ASP A 191 -3.90 22.87 -5.82
N LYS A 192 -4.47 24.03 -6.16
CA LYS A 192 -4.76 24.40 -7.55
C LYS A 192 -3.49 24.62 -8.38
N ASP A 193 -2.38 24.96 -7.73
CA ASP A 193 -1.06 25.13 -8.35
C ASP A 193 -0.32 23.80 -8.49
N GLY A 194 -0.81 22.76 -7.83
CA GLY A 194 -0.28 21.40 -7.89
C GLY A 194 0.83 21.15 -6.87
N PHE A 195 1.02 19.87 -6.60
CA PHE A 195 2.10 19.37 -5.76
C PHE A 195 3.43 19.43 -6.52
N ASN A 196 4.50 19.72 -5.79
CA ASN A 196 5.89 19.60 -6.25
C ASN A 196 6.65 18.65 -5.30
N GLU A 197 7.94 18.41 -5.57
CA GLU A 197 8.77 17.50 -4.76
C GLU A 197 8.80 17.92 -3.27
N GLU A 198 8.95 19.22 -2.98
CA GLU A 198 8.99 19.71 -1.59
C GLU A 198 7.68 19.46 -0.83
N LYS A 199 6.53 19.74 -1.48
CA LYS A 199 5.20 19.48 -0.92
C LYS A 199 5.00 17.97 -0.70
N LEU A 200 5.45 17.14 -1.64
CA LEU A 200 5.37 15.69 -1.52
C LEU A 200 6.24 15.17 -0.36
N ASP A 201 7.46 15.65 -0.21
CA ASP A 201 8.34 15.27 0.89
C ASP A 201 7.79 15.69 2.25
N HIS A 202 7.19 16.89 2.34
CA HIS A 202 6.49 17.30 3.54
C HIS A 202 5.29 16.38 3.85
N LEU A 203 4.53 15.98 2.82
CA LEU A 203 3.42 15.05 3.00
C LEU A 203 3.91 13.68 3.49
N LYS A 204 5.00 13.14 2.90
CA LYS A 204 5.63 11.89 3.34
C LYS A 204 6.05 11.99 4.80
N TYR A 205 6.72 13.06 5.20
CA TYR A 205 7.11 13.30 6.59
C TYR A 205 5.88 13.33 7.54
N LEU A 206 4.86 14.09 7.17
CA LEU A 206 3.63 14.23 7.96
C LEU A 206 2.94 12.86 8.16
N LYS A 207 2.84 12.05 7.10
CA LYS A 207 2.11 10.78 7.13
C LYS A 207 2.93 9.61 7.69
N ASN A 208 4.23 9.55 7.41
CA ASN A 208 5.06 8.39 7.72
C ASN A 208 5.78 8.55 9.06
N GLU A 209 6.26 9.74 9.39
CA GLU A 209 7.02 10.02 10.62
C GLU A 209 6.11 10.54 11.73
N LYS A 210 5.37 11.63 11.46
CA LYS A 210 4.46 12.23 12.46
C LYS A 210 3.16 11.46 12.66
N ARG A 211 2.78 10.61 11.69
CA ARG A 211 1.47 9.93 11.62
C ARG A 211 0.29 10.91 11.73
N GLY A 212 0.47 12.12 11.19
CA GLY A 212 -0.51 13.21 11.22
C GLY A 212 -1.63 13.07 10.19
N ARG A 213 -2.52 14.06 10.20
CA ARG A 213 -3.67 14.21 9.29
C ARG A 213 -3.32 15.10 8.11
N VAL A 214 -3.94 14.85 6.95
CA VAL A 214 -3.74 15.71 5.78
C VAL A 214 -4.21 17.15 6.03
N SER A 215 -5.13 17.37 6.98
CA SER A 215 -5.57 18.70 7.39
C SER A 215 -4.46 19.58 7.95
N GLU A 216 -3.42 18.99 8.57
CA GLU A 216 -2.26 19.71 9.12
C GLU A 216 -1.33 20.23 8.00
N PHE A 217 -1.52 19.77 6.76
CA PHE A 217 -0.69 20.19 5.63
C PHE A 217 -0.82 21.70 5.32
N LYS A 218 -2.00 22.27 5.56
CA LYS A 218 -2.29 23.70 5.36
C LYS A 218 -1.51 24.60 6.31
N ASP A 219 -1.05 24.08 7.45
CA ASP A 219 -0.32 24.87 8.45
C ASP A 219 1.04 25.32 7.91
N LYS A 220 1.66 24.52 7.03
CA LYS A 220 2.88 24.88 6.30
C LYS A 220 2.57 25.57 4.96
N TYR A 221 1.46 25.21 4.31
CA TYR A 221 1.09 25.72 3.00
C TYR A 221 -0.31 26.37 3.01
N PRO A 222 -0.43 27.66 3.41
CA PRO A 222 -1.73 28.33 3.58
C PRO A 222 -2.57 28.45 2.31
N GLY A 223 -1.95 28.35 1.13
CA GLY A 223 -2.65 28.32 -0.17
C GLY A 223 -3.36 26.99 -0.49
N VAL A 224 -3.12 25.96 0.32
CA VAL A 224 -3.77 24.65 0.17
C VAL A 224 -5.08 24.64 0.94
N MET A 225 -6.16 24.34 0.23
CA MET A 225 -7.50 24.26 0.81
C MET A 225 -7.75 22.87 1.41
N TYR A 226 -8.42 22.80 2.56
CA TYR A 226 -8.86 21.54 3.16
C TYR A 226 -10.38 21.46 3.18
N TYR A 227 -10.90 20.34 2.66
CA TYR A 227 -12.32 20.03 2.60
C TYR A 227 -12.61 18.81 3.47
N GLU A 228 -13.26 19.05 4.61
CA GLU A 228 -13.60 18.01 5.58
C GLU A 228 -14.68 17.07 5.03
N GLY A 229 -14.50 15.76 5.20
CA GLY A 229 -15.45 14.72 4.82
C GLY A 229 -15.66 14.56 3.31
N LYS A 230 -14.94 15.31 2.47
CA LYS A 230 -15.08 15.28 1.00
C LYS A 230 -14.01 14.42 0.34
N LYS A 231 -14.39 13.73 -0.73
CA LYS A 231 -13.47 13.06 -1.65
C LYS A 231 -12.95 14.07 -2.70
N PRO A 232 -11.81 13.79 -3.36
CA PRO A 232 -11.23 14.70 -4.35
C PRO A 232 -12.20 15.18 -5.45
N TRP A 233 -12.99 14.27 -6.02
CA TRP A 233 -13.96 14.58 -7.08
C TRP A 233 -15.26 15.24 -6.58
N GLU A 234 -15.43 15.39 -5.27
CA GLU A 234 -16.60 16.07 -4.68
C GLU A 234 -16.29 17.53 -4.31
N CYS A 235 -15.00 17.90 -4.21
CA CYS A 235 -14.57 19.24 -3.78
C CYS A 235 -13.64 19.96 -4.75
N PHE A 236 -13.08 19.27 -5.74
CA PHE A 236 -12.25 19.93 -6.74
C PHE A 236 -13.12 20.62 -7.80
N GLU A 237 -12.86 21.91 -8.02
CA GLU A 237 -13.46 22.70 -9.08
C GLU A 237 -12.40 23.07 -10.13
N GLY A 238 -12.59 22.62 -11.37
CA GLY A 238 -11.70 22.89 -12.49
C GLY A 238 -11.65 21.74 -13.50
N GLN A 239 -10.78 21.86 -14.50
CA GLN A 239 -10.53 20.78 -15.45
C GLN A 239 -9.77 19.63 -14.80
N VAL A 240 -10.28 18.41 -14.96
CA VAL A 240 -9.67 17.17 -14.50
C VAL A 240 -9.47 16.26 -15.70
N ASP A 241 -8.26 15.74 -15.86
CA ASP A 241 -7.94 14.82 -16.96
C ASP A 241 -7.84 13.37 -16.47
N CYS A 242 -7.49 13.15 -15.21
CA CYS A 242 -7.42 11.80 -14.61
C CYS A 242 -7.78 11.80 -13.12
N ILE A 243 -8.42 10.73 -12.67
CA ILE A 243 -8.68 10.46 -11.25
C ILE A 243 -8.01 9.13 -10.88
N MET A 244 -7.14 9.14 -9.87
CA MET A 244 -6.45 7.95 -9.36
C MET A 244 -6.89 7.66 -7.92
N PRO A 245 -7.83 6.72 -7.71
CA PRO A 245 -8.28 6.35 -6.37
C PRO A 245 -7.25 5.43 -5.68
N CYS A 246 -6.50 5.97 -4.71
CA CYS A 246 -5.41 5.27 -3.99
C CYS A 246 -5.59 5.27 -2.46
N ALA A 247 -6.85 5.34 -1.97
CA ALA A 247 -7.22 5.38 -0.55
C ALA A 247 -7.58 4.00 0.02
#